data_AF-A0A0T9RPZ3-F1
#
_entry.id   AF-A0A0T9RPZ3-F1
#
_cell.length_a   1.000
_cell.length_b   1.000
_cell.length_c   1.000
_cell.angle_alpha   90.00
_cell.angle_beta   90.00
_cell.angle_gamma   90.00
#
_symmetry.space_group_name_H-M   'P 1'
#
loop_
_entity.id
_entity.type
_entity.pdbx_description
1 polymer ?
#
loop_
_entity_poly.entity_id
_entity_poly.type
_entity_poly.pdbx_seq_one_letter_code
_entity_poly.pdbx_strand_id
1 'polypeptide(L)' 'MSHDLLGWRKVSSVEEWQRLADLSCTSPGYLNLIAYGHRKASPALAKRIEVATSGAVTKEQLRPDIYGD' A
#
# COMPACT_ATOMS: atom_id res chain seq x y z
N MET A 1 11.46 11.22 1.42
CA MET A 1 11.51 9.91 2.10
C MET A 1 10.45 9.05 1.46
N SER A 2 10.82 8.24 0.47
CA SER A 2 9.91 7.28 -0.14
C SER A 2 9.75 6.13 0.84
N HIS A 3 8.61 6.03 1.50
CA HIS A 3 8.34 4.88 2.37
C HIS A 3 7.57 3.86 1.54
N ASP A 4 8.25 2.79 1.14
CA ASP A 4 7.56 1.64 0.56
C ASP A 4 6.52 1.10 1.54
N LEU A 5 5.50 0.43 1.01
CA LEU A 5 4.39 -0.10 1.81
C LEU A 5 4.86 -0.96 3.01
N LEU A 6 5.98 -1.66 2.85
CA LEU A 6 6.63 -2.43 3.91
C LEU A 6 7.19 -1.57 5.04
N GLY A 7 7.80 -0.43 4.71
CA GLY A 7 8.29 0.53 5.70
C GLY A 7 7.15 1.08 6.54
N TRP A 8 6.05 1.44 5.88
CA TRP A 8 4.82 1.89 6.53
C TRP A 8 4.27 0.81 7.47
N ARG A 9 4.17 -0.44 7.00
CA ARG A 9 3.72 -1.57 7.84
C ARG A 9 4.50 -1.73 9.14
N LYS A 10 5.81 -1.47 9.12
CA LYS A 10 6.71 -1.63 10.27
C LYS A 10 6.56 -0.52 11.31
N VAL A 11 6.19 0.69 10.89
CA VAL A 11 6.06 1.85 11.78
C VAL A 11 4.60 2.10 12.19
N SER A 12 3.63 1.61 11.43
CA SER A 12 2.21 1.75 11.72
C SER A 12 1.71 0.75 12.77
N SER A 13 0.84 1.23 13.64
CA SER A 13 0.07 0.39 14.57
C SER A 13 -0.93 -0.51 13.83
N VAL A 14 -1.40 -1.56 14.50
CA VAL A 14 -2.41 -2.47 13.96
C VAL A 14 -3.68 -1.71 13.55
N GLU A 15 -4.09 -0.73 14.34
CA GLU A 15 -5.26 0.12 14.06
C GLU A 15 -5.08 0.98 12.82
N GLU A 16 -3.92 1.61 12.65
CA GLU A 16 -3.59 2.38 11.45
C GLU A 16 -3.53 1.49 10.20
N TRP A 17 -2.98 0.29 10.33
CA TRP A 17 -2.92 -0.69 9.25
C TRP A 17 -4.32 -1.16 8.83
N GLN A 18 -5.20 -1.37 9.81
CA GLN A 18 -6.58 -1.75 9.58
C GLN A 18 -7.38 -0.61 8.94
N ARG A 19 -7.16 0.64 9.39
CA ARG A 19 -7.74 1.84 8.79
C ARG A 19 -7.28 2.03 7.35
N LEU A 20 -5.99 1.83 7.08
CA LEU A 20 -5.45 1.90 5.72
C LEU A 20 -6.10 0.85 4.80
N ALA A 21 -6.29 -0.37 5.32
CA ALA A 21 -6.97 -1.42 4.58
C ALA A 21 -8.42 -1.05 4.26
N ASP A 22 -9.16 -0.52 5.25
CA ASP A 22 -10.54 -0.05 5.09
C ASP A 22 -10.65 1.08 4.06
N LEU A 23 -9.82 2.12 4.18
CA LEU A 23 -9.74 3.23 3.22
C LEU A 23 -9.36 2.78 1.81
N SER A 24 -8.49 1.78 1.72
CA SER A 24 -8.07 1.20 0.45
C SER A 24 -9.07 0.17 -0.10
N CYS A 25 -10.17 -0.08 0.61
CA CYS A 25 -11.21 -1.06 0.29
C CYS A 25 -10.61 -2.46 0.09
N THR A 26 -9.76 -2.87 1.02
CA THR A 26 -9.08 -4.18 1.07
C THR A 26 -9.05 -4.70 2.51
N SER A 27 -8.63 -5.96 2.69
CA SER A 27 -8.38 -6.52 4.02
C SER A 27 -6.94 -6.27 4.48
N PRO A 28 -6.68 -6.11 5.78
CA PRO A 28 -5.33 -5.91 6.32
C PRO A 28 -4.38 -7.08 6.02
N GLY A 29 -4.90 -8.31 5.94
CA GLY A 29 -4.14 -9.48 5.51
C GLY A 29 -3.71 -9.41 4.04
N TYR A 30 -4.59 -8.95 3.15
CA TYR A 30 -4.27 -8.77 1.74
C TYR A 30 -3.27 -7.64 1.53
N LEU A 31 -3.44 -6.54 2.26
CA LEU A 31 -2.48 -5.44 2.30
C LEU A 31 -1.10 -5.91 2.78
N ASN A 32 -1.05 -6.84 3.74
CA ASN A 32 0.19 -7.46 4.21
C ASN A 32 0.87 -8.29 3.11
N LEU A 33 0.12 -9.10 2.36
CA LEU A 33 0.67 -9.84 1.21
C LEU A 33 1.30 -8.90 0.18
N ILE A 34 0.72 -7.72 -0.03
CA ILE A 34 1.27 -6.70 -0.93
C ILE A 34 2.54 -6.09 -0.33
N ALA A 35 2.51 -5.71 0.95
CA ALA A 35 3.64 -5.11 1.63
C ALA A 35 4.89 -6.02 1.63
N TYR A 36 4.68 -7.33 1.80
CA TYR A 36 5.75 -8.33 1.76
C TYR A 36 6.10 -8.83 0.36
N GLY A 37 5.46 -8.31 -0.70
CA GLY A 37 5.75 -8.68 -2.09
C GLY A 37 5.20 -10.04 -2.53
N HIS A 38 4.40 -10.73 -1.71
CA HIS A 38 3.75 -11.98 -2.08
C HIS A 38 2.62 -11.80 -3.11
N ARG A 39 2.00 -10.61 -3.14
CA ARG A 39 0.94 -10.23 -4.09
C ARG A 39 1.22 -8.86 -4.67
N LYS A 40 0.82 -8.64 -5.92
CA LYS A 40 0.83 -7.30 -6.54
C LYS A 40 -0.52 -6.63 -6.33
N ALA A 41 -0.53 -5.36 -5.94
CA ALA A 41 -1.74 -4.57 -5.90
C ALA A 41 -2.30 -4.39 -7.33
N SER A 42 -3.62 -4.45 -7.48
CA SER A 42 -4.28 -4.00 -8.70
C SER A 42 -4.04 -2.49 -8.91
N PRO A 43 -4.00 -1.98 -10.15
CA PRO A 43 -3.76 -0.56 -10.41
C PRO A 43 -4.74 0.36 -9.69
N ALA A 44 -6.02 -0.04 -9.58
CA ALA A 44 -7.03 0.67 -8.80
C ALA A 44 -6.72 0.67 -7.29
N LEU A 45 -6.27 -0.46 -6.75
CA LEU A 45 -5.89 -0.59 -5.33
C LEU A 45 -4.64 0.25 -5.01
N ALA A 46 -3.65 0.23 -5.91
CA ALA A 46 -2.44 1.04 -5.76
C ALA A 46 -2.77 2.55 -5.68
N LYS A 47 -3.70 3.03 -6.53
CA LYS A 47 -4.19 4.41 -6.47
C LYS A 47 -4.94 4.72 -5.17
N ARG A 48 -5.75 3.78 -4.67
CA ARG A 48 -6.45 3.96 -3.38
C ARG A 48 -5.48 4.02 -2.20
N ILE A 49 -4.45 3.17 -2.19
CA ILE A 49 -3.41 3.18 -1.15
C ILE A 49 -2.64 4.51 -1.18
N GLU A 50 -2.31 5.03 -2.37
CA GLU A 50 -1.67 6.34 -2.53
C GLU A 50 -2.52 7.47 -1.92
N VAL A 51 -3.82 7.47 -2.19
CA VAL A 51 -4.75 8.45 -1.59
C VAL A 51 -4.88 8.25 -0.08
N ALA A 52 -5.05 7.01 0.38
CA ALA A 52 -5.22 6.69 1.80
C ALA A 52 -3.97 7.00 2.64
N THR A 53 -2.79 6.89 2.05
CA THR A 53 -1.51 7.26 2.67
C THR A 53 -1.10 8.71 2.40
N SER A 54 -1.96 9.52 1.76
CA SER A 54 -1.66 10.91 1.35
C SER A 54 -0.34 11.06 0.58
N GLY A 55 -0.03 10.10 -0.29
CA GLY A 55 1.19 10.09 -1.10
C GLY A 55 2.44 9.57 -0.38
N ALA A 56 2.35 9.05 0.84
CA ALA A 56 3.49 8.44 1.51
C ALA A 56 3.94 7.12 0.83
N VAL A 57 2.98 6.38 0.27
CA VAL A 57 3.23 5.20 -0.59
C VAL A 57 2.66 5.51 -1.97
N THR A 58 3.49 5.56 -3.01
CA THR A 58 2.99 5.84 -4.36
C THR A 58 2.58 4.57 -5.10
N LYS A 59 1.65 4.71 -6.06
CA LYS A 59 1.26 3.61 -6.95
C LYS A 59 2.44 3.09 -7.79
N GLU A 60 3.44 3.93 -8.05
CA GLU A 60 4.69 3.57 -8.74
C GLU A 60 5.54 2.63 -7.90
N GLN A 61 5.64 2.85 -6.58
CA GLN A 61 6.34 1.91 -5.68
C GLN A 61 5.61 0.56 -5.60
N LEU A 62 4.27 0.57 -5.65
CA LEU A 62 3.45 -0.65 -5.60
C LEU A 62 3.42 -1.41 -6.93
N ARG A 63 3.49 -0.69 -8.05
CA ARG A 63 3.39 -1.21 -9.42
C ARG A 63 4.36 -0.45 -10.35
N PRO A 64 5.67 -0.66 -10.19
CA PRO A 64 6.66 -0.08 -11.11
C PRO A 64 6.48 -0.66 -12.53
N ASP A 65 5.94 -1.86 -12.62
CA ASP A 65 5.58 -2.54 -13.87
C ASP A 65 4.49 -1.84 -14.71
N ILE A 66 3.63 -1.00 -14.10
CA ILE A 66 2.60 -0.22 -14.83
C ILE A 66 2.98 1.25 -14.94
N TYR A 67 3.54 1.80 -13.86
CA TYR A 67 3.74 3.24 -13.72
C TYR A 67 5.20 3.67 -13.74
N GLY A 68 6.16 2.73 -13.74
CA GLY A 68 7.56 3.03 -13.92
C GLY A 68 7.85 3.29 -15.39
N ASP A 69 8.37 4.49 -15.66
CA ASP A 69 8.98 4.89 -16.93
C ASP A 69 10.42 4.32 -17.02
#